data_AF-A0A4Q5P094-F1
#
_entry.id   AF-A0A4Q5P094-F1
#
_cell.length_a   1.000
_cell.length_b   1.000
_cell.length_c   1.000
_cell.angle_alpha   90.00
_cell.angle_beta   90.00
_cell.angle_gamma   90.00
#
_symmetry.space_group_name_H-M   'P 1'
#
loop_
_entity.id
_entity.type
_entity.pdbx_description
1 polymer ?
#
loop_
_entity_poly.entity_id
_entity_poly.type
_entity_poly.pdbx_seq_one_letter_code
_entity_poly.pdbx_strand_id
1 'polypeptide(L)'
;MRTISIAITLALLATPALAKDDKQAVTADAVNAAAFTGKLPSDAKEHPLAIKVQVLLDRLHFSPGEIDGLFGDNVEKALVAFAEASGLPSTKVLTPEIWDKLQASSSEPVLTDYTLTEKDVAGPFLDKLPVKMEAMKSLKKLSYTSAEEALAERVHMSRDLLELLNPKAKFDEAGETLTIVKLSDRQPDKAVRLEVDKVRQTVKAFGADGALLAFYPASVGSEEKPTPSGVLKVTSIHANPVYRYDPNYKFKGVKSKKPFTIAGGPN
;
A
#
# COMPACT_ATOMS: atom_id res chain seq x y z
N MET A 1 25.48 -16.73 -78.40
CA MET A 1 24.04 -16.64 -78.04
C MET A 1 23.92 -16.85 -76.54
N ARG A 2 23.47 -15.82 -75.82
CA ARG A 2 22.88 -15.80 -74.46
C ARG A 2 23.73 -16.24 -73.25
N THR A 3 24.23 -15.22 -72.58
CA THR A 3 24.54 -15.11 -71.15
C THR A 3 23.34 -15.47 -70.26
N ILE A 4 23.56 -16.19 -69.16
CA ILE A 4 22.61 -16.33 -68.05
C ILE A 4 23.34 -15.91 -66.78
N SER A 5 23.05 -14.69 -66.31
CA SER A 5 23.45 -14.21 -64.99
C SER A 5 22.35 -14.57 -64.00
N ILE A 6 22.69 -15.36 -62.98
CA ILE A 6 21.80 -15.68 -61.86
C ILE A 6 21.92 -14.56 -60.84
N ALA A 7 20.86 -13.76 -60.70
CA ALA A 7 20.74 -12.76 -59.65
C ALA A 7 20.28 -13.45 -58.36
N ILE A 8 21.14 -13.47 -57.34
CA ILE A 8 20.79 -13.89 -55.98
C ILE A 8 20.17 -12.68 -55.29
N THR A 9 18.85 -12.70 -55.09
CA THR A 9 18.14 -11.68 -54.32
C THR A 9 18.28 -12.01 -52.84
N LEU A 10 19.10 -11.25 -52.13
CA LEU A 10 19.25 -11.33 -50.68
C LEU A 10 18.03 -10.65 -50.02
N ALA A 11 17.10 -11.45 -49.52
CA ALA A 11 15.97 -10.94 -48.74
C ALA A 11 16.45 -10.58 -47.32
N LEU A 12 16.61 -9.28 -47.03
CA LEU A 12 16.81 -8.78 -45.68
C LEU A 12 15.49 -8.94 -44.90
N LEU A 13 15.41 -9.93 -44.02
CA LEU A 13 14.38 -10.00 -42.99
C LEU A 13 14.69 -8.92 -41.95
N ALA A 14 14.02 -7.78 -42.05
CA ALA A 14 14.01 -6.78 -40.99
C ALA A 14 13.23 -7.35 -39.80
N THR A 15 13.92 -7.78 -38.76
CA THR A 15 13.30 -8.05 -37.46
C THR A 15 12.79 -6.73 -36.88
N PRO A 16 11.52 -6.62 -36.44
CA PRO A 16 11.09 -5.44 -35.71
C PRO A 16 11.86 -5.42 -34.38
N ALA A 17 12.75 -4.44 -34.24
CA ALA A 17 13.34 -4.09 -32.96
C ALA A 17 12.23 -3.55 -32.05
N LEU A 18 11.66 -4.40 -31.20
CA LEU A 18 10.85 -3.98 -30.07
C LEU A 18 11.76 -3.80 -28.86
N ALA A 19 12.35 -2.62 -28.77
CA ALA A 19 12.82 -2.06 -27.52
C ALA A 19 12.57 -0.55 -27.61
N LYS A 20 11.30 -0.18 -27.49
CA LYS A 20 10.94 1.17 -27.08
C LYS A 20 10.81 1.13 -25.57
N ASP A 21 11.52 2.01 -24.89
CA ASP A 21 11.22 2.43 -23.52
C ASP A 21 9.83 3.07 -23.53
N ASP A 22 8.78 2.24 -23.61
CA ASP A 22 7.43 2.69 -23.37
C ASP A 22 7.33 2.88 -21.86
N LYS A 23 7.30 4.14 -21.42
CA LYS A 23 6.76 4.49 -20.09
C LYS A 23 5.37 3.89 -20.03
N GLN A 24 5.24 2.71 -19.43
CA GLN A 24 3.99 1.98 -19.42
C GLN A 24 2.98 2.81 -18.66
N ALA A 25 1.89 3.20 -19.33
CA ALA A 25 0.84 3.96 -18.70
C ALA A 25 0.23 3.13 -17.54
N VAL A 26 0.02 3.77 -16.40
CA VAL A 26 -0.67 3.17 -15.25
C VAL A 26 -2.17 3.21 -15.55
N THR A 27 -2.70 2.09 -16.05
CA THR A 27 -4.13 1.90 -16.34
C THR A 27 -4.63 0.61 -15.69
N ALA A 28 -5.95 0.48 -15.51
CA ALA A 28 -6.57 -0.72 -14.97
C ALA A 28 -6.13 -2.00 -15.71
N ASP A 29 -6.17 -1.97 -17.04
CA ASP A 29 -5.76 -3.09 -17.89
C ASP A 29 -4.27 -3.40 -17.75
N ALA A 30 -3.41 -2.38 -17.76
CA ALA A 30 -1.97 -2.56 -17.62
C ALA A 30 -1.60 -3.16 -16.26
N VAL A 31 -2.26 -2.72 -15.19
CA VAL A 31 -2.06 -3.25 -13.83
C VAL A 31 -2.56 -4.70 -13.75
N ASN A 32 -3.79 -4.98 -14.18
CA ASN A 32 -4.35 -6.33 -14.13
C ASN A 32 -3.54 -7.33 -14.98
N ALA A 33 -3.04 -6.90 -16.15
CA ALA A 33 -2.20 -7.72 -17.04
C ALA A 33 -0.72 -7.75 -16.64
N ALA A 34 -0.27 -6.96 -15.66
CA ALA A 34 1.14 -6.88 -15.31
C ALA A 34 1.70 -8.25 -14.92
N ALA A 35 2.90 -8.54 -15.42
CA ALA A 35 3.62 -9.77 -15.18
C ALA A 35 5.09 -9.48 -14.85
N PHE A 36 5.67 -10.27 -13.96
CA PHE A 36 7.08 -10.16 -13.65
C PHE A 36 7.93 -10.87 -14.71
N THR A 37 8.87 -10.14 -15.32
CA THR A 37 9.76 -10.64 -16.38
C THR A 37 11.19 -10.89 -15.89
N GLY A 38 11.39 -10.96 -14.57
CA GLY A 38 12.70 -11.19 -13.95
C GLY A 38 13.48 -9.92 -13.62
N LYS A 39 12.97 -8.73 -13.97
CA LYS A 39 13.56 -7.44 -13.59
C LYS A 39 12.51 -6.54 -12.98
N LEU A 40 12.87 -5.88 -11.88
CA LEU A 40 12.06 -4.82 -11.30
C LEU A 40 12.17 -3.55 -12.15
N PRO A 41 11.13 -2.70 -12.15
CA PRO A 41 11.22 -1.33 -12.66
C PRO A 41 12.39 -0.60 -11.99
N SER A 42 13.17 0.12 -12.78
CA SER A 42 14.38 0.82 -12.31
C SER A 42 14.14 2.29 -11.97
N ASP A 43 12.98 2.84 -12.34
CA ASP A 43 12.59 4.19 -11.98
C ASP A 43 11.78 4.20 -10.67
N ALA A 44 11.99 5.22 -9.86
CA ALA A 44 11.22 5.47 -8.63
C ALA A 44 9.86 6.10 -8.98
N LYS A 45 9.08 5.41 -9.82
CA LYS A 45 7.78 5.85 -10.31
C LYS A 45 6.74 4.75 -10.16
N GLU A 46 5.50 5.16 -10.15
CA GLU A 46 4.35 4.28 -10.06
C GLU A 46 4.35 3.32 -11.25
N HIS A 47 4.36 2.03 -10.96
CA HIS A 47 4.50 1.00 -11.99
C HIS A 47 3.38 -0.04 -11.89
N PRO A 48 2.76 -0.47 -13.02
CA PRO A 48 1.67 -1.44 -13.01
C PRO A 48 1.96 -2.73 -12.24
N LEU A 49 3.18 -3.28 -12.42
CA LEU A 49 3.65 -4.45 -11.66
C LEU A 49 3.71 -4.21 -10.15
N ALA A 50 4.19 -3.05 -9.70
CA ALA A 50 4.30 -2.75 -8.28
C ALA A 50 2.92 -2.68 -7.63
N ILE A 51 1.96 -1.99 -8.27
CA ILE A 51 0.56 -1.93 -7.83
C ILE A 51 -0.01 -3.35 -7.69
N LYS A 52 0.14 -4.20 -8.73
CA LYS A 52 -0.37 -5.57 -8.68
C LYS A 52 0.25 -6.39 -7.55
N VAL A 53 1.56 -6.29 -7.35
CA VAL A 53 2.27 -6.99 -6.26
C VAL A 53 1.79 -6.52 -4.89
N GLN A 54 1.68 -5.21 -4.68
CA GLN A 54 1.19 -4.62 -3.44
C GLN A 54 -0.24 -5.08 -3.11
N VAL A 55 -1.15 -5.08 -4.09
CA VAL A 55 -2.52 -5.56 -3.89
C VAL A 55 -2.55 -7.05 -3.54
N LEU A 56 -1.76 -7.88 -4.22
CA LEU A 56 -1.72 -9.33 -3.90
C LEU A 56 -1.16 -9.59 -2.49
N LEU A 57 -0.13 -8.84 -2.10
CA LEU A 57 0.42 -8.89 -0.74
C LEU A 57 -0.61 -8.45 0.32
N ASP A 58 -1.31 -7.34 0.08
CA ASP A 58 -2.37 -6.82 0.95
C ASP A 58 -3.52 -7.83 1.15
N ARG A 59 -4.00 -8.43 0.06
CA ARG A 59 -5.04 -9.49 0.07
C ARG A 59 -4.64 -10.72 0.88
N LEU A 60 -3.34 -10.98 0.99
CA LEU A 60 -2.75 -12.08 1.76
C LEU A 60 -2.38 -11.66 3.19
N HIS A 61 -2.76 -10.45 3.61
CA HIS A 61 -2.45 -9.84 4.89
C HIS A 61 -0.95 -9.63 5.15
N PHE A 62 -0.16 -9.47 4.08
CA PHE A 62 1.22 -8.99 4.14
C PHE A 62 1.22 -7.52 3.71
N SER A 63 0.88 -6.61 4.62
CA SER A 63 0.68 -5.21 4.27
C SER A 63 1.96 -4.60 3.65
N PRO A 64 1.87 -4.02 2.43
CA PRO A 64 2.97 -3.27 1.83
C PRO A 64 3.08 -1.83 2.36
N GLY A 65 2.30 -1.46 3.38
CA GLY A 65 1.98 -0.07 3.68
C GLY A 65 0.79 0.40 2.86
N GLU A 66 0.79 1.67 2.46
CA GLU A 66 -0.15 2.18 1.45
C GLU A 66 0.19 1.59 0.08
N ILE A 67 -0.83 1.40 -0.76
CA ILE A 67 -0.67 0.98 -2.15
C ILE A 67 -0.47 2.25 -2.97
N ASP A 68 0.79 2.51 -3.32
CA ASP A 68 1.26 3.70 -4.04
C ASP A 68 1.84 3.37 -5.43
N GLY A 69 2.00 2.09 -5.75
CA GLY A 69 2.62 1.63 -7.00
C GLY A 69 4.15 1.72 -7.03
N LEU A 70 4.81 1.84 -5.88
CA LEU A 70 6.27 1.94 -5.77
C LEU A 70 6.87 0.68 -5.12
N PHE A 71 8.05 0.26 -5.57
CA PHE A 71 8.85 -0.75 -4.87
C PHE A 71 9.69 -0.09 -3.75
N GLY A 72 9.03 0.28 -2.65
CA GLY A 72 9.66 0.88 -1.48
C GLY A 72 10.00 -0.10 -0.34
N ASP A 73 10.59 0.42 0.74
CA ASP A 73 11.04 -0.35 1.91
C ASP A 73 9.95 -1.23 2.53
N ASN A 74 8.71 -0.76 2.58
CA ASN A 74 7.60 -1.55 3.15
C ASN A 74 7.23 -2.73 2.24
N VAL A 75 7.35 -2.57 0.92
CA VAL A 75 7.19 -3.68 -0.03
C VAL A 75 8.31 -4.71 0.15
N GLU A 76 9.56 -4.27 0.32
CA GLU A 76 10.67 -5.19 0.62
C GLU A 76 10.40 -6.01 1.89
N LYS A 77 9.94 -5.35 2.96
CA LYS A 77 9.62 -6.02 4.23
C LYS A 77 8.47 -7.01 4.08
N ALA A 78 7.44 -6.66 3.32
CA ALA A 78 6.31 -7.54 3.02
C ALA A 78 6.74 -8.76 2.19
N LEU A 79 7.60 -8.57 1.18
CA LEU A 79 8.16 -9.65 0.37
C LEU A 79 9.00 -10.62 1.22
N VAL A 80 9.84 -10.11 2.13
CA VAL A 80 10.60 -10.94 3.07
C VAL A 80 9.65 -11.79 3.93
N ALA A 81 8.64 -11.17 4.54
CA ALA A 81 7.71 -11.87 5.41
C ALA A 81 6.86 -12.91 4.65
N PHE A 82 6.42 -12.59 3.43
CA PHE A 82 5.67 -13.49 2.58
C PHE A 82 6.51 -14.68 2.11
N ALA A 83 7.77 -14.45 1.73
CA ALA A 83 8.71 -15.50 1.36
C ALA A 83 8.94 -16.47 2.53
N GLU A 84 9.20 -15.95 3.73
CA GLU A 84 9.36 -16.74 4.95
C GLU A 84 8.12 -17.62 5.23
N ALA A 85 6.93 -17.02 5.21
CA ALA A 85 5.66 -17.73 5.43
C ALA A 85 5.38 -18.79 4.36
N SER A 86 5.90 -18.58 3.16
CA SER A 86 5.74 -19.47 2.01
C SER A 86 6.79 -20.57 1.90
N GLY A 87 7.73 -20.65 2.86
CA GLY A 87 8.84 -21.60 2.84
C GLY A 87 9.88 -21.32 1.74
N LEU A 88 9.94 -20.07 1.26
CA LEU A 88 10.92 -19.61 0.28
C LEU A 88 12.12 -18.92 0.96
N PRO A 89 13.28 -18.82 0.27
CA PRO A 89 14.39 -18.01 0.77
C PRO A 89 13.97 -16.54 0.97
N SER A 90 14.26 -15.98 2.14
CA SER A 90 14.01 -14.57 2.45
C SER A 90 14.78 -13.66 1.50
N THR A 91 14.07 -12.75 0.83
CA THR A 91 14.66 -11.79 -0.11
C THR A 91 13.84 -10.50 -0.12
N LYS A 92 14.52 -9.39 -0.36
CA LYS A 92 13.91 -8.05 -0.45
C LYS A 92 13.36 -7.74 -1.84
N VAL A 93 13.70 -8.54 -2.84
CA VAL A 93 13.29 -8.34 -4.23
C VAL A 93 12.25 -9.37 -4.64
N LEU A 94 11.37 -9.00 -5.55
CA LEU A 94 10.46 -9.94 -6.19
C LEU A 94 11.27 -10.97 -6.99
N THR A 95 11.00 -12.25 -6.77
CA THR A 95 11.57 -13.36 -7.54
C THR A 95 10.47 -14.10 -8.30
N PRO A 96 10.80 -14.92 -9.32
CA PRO A 96 9.79 -15.72 -10.01
C PRO A 96 9.00 -16.62 -9.06
N GLU A 97 9.65 -17.23 -8.07
CA GLU A 97 9.00 -18.13 -7.11
C GLU A 97 8.02 -17.39 -6.19
N ILE A 98 8.38 -16.18 -5.75
CA ILE A 98 7.47 -15.32 -4.97
C ILE A 98 6.30 -14.89 -5.84
N TRP A 99 6.58 -14.44 -7.06
CA TRP A 99 5.58 -14.00 -8.03
C TRP A 99 4.56 -15.10 -8.34
N ASP A 100 5.01 -16.32 -8.58
CA ASP A 100 4.14 -17.47 -8.86
C ASP A 100 3.21 -17.77 -7.68
N LYS A 101 3.71 -17.70 -6.44
CA LYS A 101 2.88 -17.87 -5.24
C LYS A 101 1.87 -16.74 -5.04
N LEU A 102 2.26 -15.49 -5.31
CA LEU A 102 1.34 -14.34 -5.27
C LEU A 102 0.22 -14.51 -6.29
N GLN A 103 0.54 -14.86 -7.54
CA GLN A 103 -0.47 -15.06 -8.59
C GLN A 103 -1.38 -16.26 -8.32
N ALA A 104 -0.86 -17.33 -7.73
CA ALA A 104 -1.66 -18.50 -7.37
C ALA A 104 -2.69 -18.21 -6.27
N SER A 105 -2.57 -17.10 -5.54
CA SER A 105 -3.50 -16.75 -4.46
C SER A 105 -4.88 -16.30 -4.95
N SER A 106 -4.98 -15.74 -6.16
CA SER A 106 -6.24 -15.26 -6.72
C SER A 106 -6.13 -15.03 -8.22
N SER A 107 -7.16 -15.44 -8.97
CA SER A 107 -7.34 -15.10 -10.38
C SER A 107 -8.17 -13.85 -10.60
N GLU A 108 -8.61 -13.19 -9.53
CA GLU A 108 -9.44 -11.99 -9.64
C GLU A 108 -8.62 -10.75 -10.01
N PRO A 109 -9.19 -9.82 -10.81
CA PRO A 109 -8.58 -8.51 -11.06
C PRO A 109 -8.19 -7.81 -9.76
N VAL A 110 -7.03 -7.15 -9.74
CA VAL A 110 -6.53 -6.40 -8.58
C VAL A 110 -7.11 -4.99 -8.51
N LEU A 111 -7.57 -4.45 -9.64
CA LEU A 111 -8.34 -3.21 -9.71
C LEU A 111 -9.78 -3.49 -10.15
N THR A 112 -10.71 -2.69 -9.66
CA THR A 112 -12.15 -2.77 -9.96
C THR A 112 -12.75 -1.39 -10.08
N ASP A 113 -13.88 -1.31 -10.79
CA ASP A 113 -14.73 -0.12 -10.77
C ASP A 113 -15.51 -0.04 -9.46
N TYR A 114 -15.66 1.18 -8.95
CA TYR A 114 -16.44 1.52 -7.77
C TYR A 114 -17.19 2.83 -8.01
N THR A 115 -18.51 2.79 -7.85
CA THR A 115 -19.35 3.99 -7.95
C THR A 115 -19.45 4.66 -6.59
N LEU A 116 -19.03 5.92 -6.50
CA LEU A 116 -19.17 6.75 -5.31
C LEU A 116 -20.63 6.81 -4.87
N THR A 117 -20.85 6.58 -3.59
CA THR A 117 -22.18 6.67 -2.99
C THR A 117 -22.37 8.02 -2.29
N GLU A 118 -23.63 8.39 -2.03
CA GLU A 118 -23.96 9.56 -1.20
C GLU A 118 -23.26 9.51 0.17
N LYS A 119 -23.06 8.30 0.72
CA LYS A 119 -22.37 8.11 1.99
C LYS A 119 -20.89 8.46 1.91
N ASP A 120 -20.25 8.19 0.77
CA ASP A 120 -18.83 8.47 0.60
C ASP A 120 -18.56 9.98 0.58
N VAL A 121 -19.49 10.77 0.02
CA VAL A 121 -19.33 12.23 -0.14
C VAL A 121 -19.97 13.06 0.99
N ALA A 122 -20.76 12.44 1.88
CA ALA A 122 -21.51 13.15 2.92
C ALA A 122 -20.65 13.77 4.04
N GLY A 123 -19.44 13.26 4.28
CA GLY A 123 -18.59 13.70 5.39
C GLY A 123 -19.10 13.27 6.78
N PRO A 124 -18.79 14.02 7.87
CA PRO A 124 -18.20 15.36 7.87
C PRO A 124 -16.70 15.36 7.57
N PHE A 125 -16.28 16.28 6.71
CA PHE A 125 -14.88 16.56 6.40
C PHE A 125 -14.40 17.84 7.08
N LEU A 126 -13.11 17.90 7.40
CA LEU A 126 -12.44 19.11 7.86
C LEU A 126 -12.05 19.97 6.66
N ASP A 127 -12.35 21.27 6.69
CA ASP A 127 -11.85 22.20 5.67
C ASP A 127 -10.32 22.16 5.54
N LYS A 128 -9.64 21.93 6.68
CA LYS A 128 -8.19 21.76 6.74
C LYS A 128 -7.78 21.10 8.05
N LEU A 129 -6.86 20.13 7.97
CA LEU A 129 -6.18 19.59 9.14
C LEU A 129 -5.13 20.59 9.67
N PRO A 130 -5.21 21.06 10.92
CA PRO A 130 -4.21 21.98 11.46
C PRO A 130 -2.84 21.32 11.59
N VAL A 131 -1.77 21.97 11.12
CA VAL A 131 -0.39 21.44 11.23
C VAL A 131 0.10 21.40 12.69
N LYS A 132 -0.35 22.34 13.53
CA LYS A 132 0.06 22.42 14.94
C LYS A 132 -0.87 21.60 15.81
N MET A 133 -0.31 20.68 16.61
CA MET A 133 -1.09 19.88 17.57
C MET A 133 -1.93 20.73 18.53
N GLU A 134 -1.43 21.90 18.96
CA GLU A 134 -2.19 22.77 19.86
C GLU A 134 -3.46 23.34 19.24
N ALA A 135 -3.53 23.41 17.91
CA ALA A 135 -4.73 23.83 17.18
C ALA A 135 -5.70 22.66 16.94
N MET A 136 -5.22 21.42 16.96
CA MET A 136 -6.09 20.23 16.82
C MET A 136 -6.99 20.03 18.04
N LYS A 137 -6.61 20.53 19.22
CA LYS A 137 -7.40 20.38 20.47
C LYS A 137 -8.80 21.02 20.41
N SER A 138 -9.02 21.98 19.50
CA SER A 138 -10.33 22.63 19.32
C SER A 138 -11.23 21.90 18.32
N LEU A 139 -10.73 20.87 17.64
CA LEU A 139 -11.54 20.06 16.75
C LEU A 139 -12.49 19.18 17.56
N LYS A 140 -13.75 19.11 17.13
CA LYS A 140 -14.74 18.19 17.73
C LYS A 140 -14.41 16.72 17.44
N LYS A 141 -13.82 16.47 16.27
CA LYS A 141 -13.40 15.16 15.78
C LYS A 141 -12.23 15.36 14.82
N LEU A 142 -11.25 14.47 14.86
CA LEU A 142 -10.12 14.48 13.94
C LEU A 142 -10.50 13.77 12.63
N SER A 143 -11.47 14.33 11.90
CA SER A 143 -12.02 13.74 10.66
C SER A 143 -11.03 13.84 9.49
N TYR A 144 -11.31 13.09 8.42
CA TYR A 144 -10.73 13.32 7.09
C TYR A 144 -11.00 14.73 6.59
N THR A 145 -10.18 15.20 5.65
CA THR A 145 -10.31 16.51 4.98
C THR A 145 -11.09 16.44 3.66
N SER A 146 -11.25 15.25 3.07
CA SER A 146 -12.05 15.06 1.85
C SER A 146 -12.62 13.65 1.72
N ALA A 147 -13.58 13.48 0.80
CA ALA A 147 -14.11 12.18 0.40
C ALA A 147 -13.06 11.30 -0.28
N GLU A 148 -12.17 11.92 -1.06
CA GLU A 148 -11.03 11.26 -1.69
C GLU A 148 -10.08 10.62 -0.65
N GLU A 149 -9.69 11.38 0.38
CA GLU A 149 -8.84 10.88 1.47
C GLU A 149 -9.53 9.72 2.21
N ALA A 150 -10.82 9.89 2.54
CA ALA A 150 -11.60 8.85 3.21
C ALA A 150 -11.72 7.58 2.36
N LEU A 151 -11.89 7.71 1.04
CA LEU A 151 -11.94 6.59 0.12
C LEU A 151 -10.59 5.92 0.00
N ALA A 152 -9.52 6.68 -0.25
CA ALA A 152 -8.15 6.19 -0.42
C ALA A 152 -7.72 5.32 0.77
N GLU A 153 -7.90 5.82 1.99
CA GLU A 153 -7.66 5.09 3.24
C GLU A 153 -8.49 3.81 3.34
N ARG A 154 -9.78 3.88 2.99
CA ARG A 154 -10.68 2.71 3.04
C ARG A 154 -10.29 1.60 2.06
N VAL A 155 -9.67 1.96 0.93
CA VAL A 155 -9.24 1.01 -0.11
C VAL A 155 -7.73 0.76 -0.11
N HIS A 156 -7.04 1.21 0.95
CA HIS A 156 -5.59 1.08 1.18
C HIS A 156 -4.71 1.72 0.10
N MET A 157 -5.22 2.69 -0.65
CA MET A 157 -4.47 3.39 -1.70
C MET A 157 -3.89 4.69 -1.17
N SER A 158 -2.74 5.09 -1.71
CA SER A 158 -2.33 6.49 -1.61
C SER A 158 -3.31 7.36 -2.42
N ARG A 159 -3.47 8.62 -1.99
CA ARG A 159 -4.27 9.61 -2.73
C ARG A 159 -3.71 9.85 -4.13
N ASP A 160 -2.40 9.97 -4.24
CA ASP A 160 -1.70 10.17 -5.51
C ASP A 160 -1.99 9.03 -6.50
N LEU A 161 -1.99 7.76 -6.05
CA LEU A 161 -2.33 6.64 -6.93
C LEU A 161 -3.82 6.64 -7.32
N LEU A 162 -4.70 7.00 -6.38
CA LEU A 162 -6.13 7.09 -6.65
C LEU A 162 -6.42 8.18 -7.70
N GLU A 163 -5.79 9.35 -7.60
CA GLU A 163 -5.85 10.41 -8.61
C GLU A 163 -5.24 9.97 -9.94
N LEU A 164 -4.08 9.31 -9.92
CA LEU A 164 -3.38 8.83 -11.12
C LEU A 164 -4.25 7.87 -11.95
N LEU A 165 -4.99 6.97 -11.30
CA LEU A 165 -5.92 6.05 -11.97
C LEU A 165 -7.21 6.73 -12.41
N ASN A 166 -7.56 7.88 -11.83
CA ASN A 166 -8.83 8.58 -12.06
C ASN A 166 -8.62 10.08 -12.39
N PRO A 167 -7.82 10.43 -13.42
CA PRO A 167 -7.33 11.80 -13.62
C PRO A 167 -8.40 12.82 -14.00
N LYS A 168 -9.64 12.38 -14.23
CA LYS A 168 -10.79 13.24 -14.59
C LYS A 168 -11.92 13.16 -13.57
N ALA A 169 -11.75 12.34 -12.52
CA ALA A 169 -12.81 12.10 -11.57
C ALA A 169 -13.03 13.30 -10.66
N LYS A 170 -14.26 13.41 -10.19
CA LYS A 170 -14.63 14.32 -9.11
C LYS A 170 -14.97 13.50 -7.88
N PHE A 171 -14.10 13.53 -6.90
CA PHE A 171 -14.22 12.68 -5.71
C PHE A 171 -15.30 13.13 -4.73
N ASP A 172 -15.93 14.28 -4.96
CA ASP A 172 -17.00 14.88 -4.16
C ASP A 172 -18.40 14.75 -4.81
N GLU A 173 -18.52 14.10 -5.97
CA GLU A 173 -19.79 13.86 -6.65
C GLU A 173 -20.21 12.39 -6.56
N ALA A 174 -21.33 12.12 -5.88
CA ALA A 174 -21.92 10.77 -5.87
C ALA A 174 -22.33 10.34 -7.28
N GLY A 175 -22.19 9.05 -7.58
CA GLY A 175 -22.44 8.48 -8.91
C GLY A 175 -21.21 8.46 -9.83
N GLU A 176 -20.14 9.18 -9.49
CA GLU A 176 -18.86 9.06 -10.20
C GLU A 176 -18.33 7.62 -10.08
N THR A 177 -17.87 7.03 -11.18
CA THR A 177 -17.29 5.68 -11.19
C THR A 177 -15.78 5.77 -11.27
N LEU A 178 -15.12 5.17 -10.28
CA LEU A 178 -13.69 5.22 -10.06
C LEU A 178 -13.07 3.84 -10.23
N THR A 179 -11.86 3.77 -10.78
CA THR A 179 -11.00 2.61 -10.66
C THR A 179 -10.29 2.63 -9.30
N ILE A 180 -10.52 1.62 -8.48
CA ILE A 180 -9.90 1.46 -7.15
C ILE A 180 -9.25 0.09 -7.01
N VAL A 181 -8.45 -0.09 -5.96
CA VAL A 181 -8.00 -1.40 -5.52
C VAL A 181 -9.19 -2.26 -5.11
N LYS A 182 -9.22 -3.50 -5.62
CA LYS A 182 -10.14 -4.54 -5.18
C LYS A 182 -9.53 -5.26 -3.98
N LEU A 183 -9.98 -4.93 -2.78
CA LEU A 183 -9.56 -5.59 -1.54
C LEU A 183 -10.05 -7.06 -1.47
N SER A 184 -9.46 -7.84 -0.56
CA SER A 184 -9.97 -9.18 -0.24
C SER A 184 -11.12 -9.07 0.76
N ASP A 185 -12.19 -9.84 0.55
CA ASP A 185 -13.27 -9.98 1.54
C ASP A 185 -12.88 -10.93 2.70
N ARG A 186 -11.73 -11.60 2.59
CA ARG A 186 -11.25 -12.53 3.62
C ARG A 186 -10.82 -11.76 4.86
N GLN A 187 -11.44 -12.09 5.98
CA GLN A 187 -10.96 -11.65 7.28
C GLN A 187 -9.78 -12.53 7.73
N PRO A 188 -8.75 -11.96 8.37
CA PRO A 188 -7.67 -12.75 8.94
C PRO A 188 -8.21 -13.64 10.06
N ASP A 189 -7.63 -14.82 10.21
CA ASP A 189 -7.93 -15.71 11.31
C ASP A 189 -7.58 -15.05 12.66
N LYS A 190 -8.15 -15.57 13.75
CA LYS A 190 -7.93 -15.02 15.08
C LYS A 190 -6.46 -15.21 15.53
N ALA A 191 -5.75 -14.10 15.65
CA ALA A 191 -4.41 -14.09 16.24
C ALA A 191 -4.44 -14.30 17.77
N VAL A 192 -3.45 -15.03 18.29
CA VAL A 192 -3.24 -15.25 19.73
C VAL A 192 -1.93 -14.68 20.24
N ARG A 193 -1.02 -14.32 19.34
CA ARG A 193 0.28 -13.73 19.65
C ARG A 193 0.62 -12.64 18.64
N LEU A 194 1.10 -11.51 19.13
CA LEU A 194 1.68 -10.44 18.32
C LEU A 194 3.17 -10.35 18.64
N GLU A 195 4.00 -10.20 17.62
CA GLU A 195 5.42 -9.90 17.76
C GLU A 195 5.72 -8.55 17.14
N VAL A 196 6.36 -7.67 17.92
CA VAL A 196 6.83 -6.37 17.45
C VAL A 196 8.36 -6.44 17.37
N ASP A 197 8.89 -6.43 16.16
CA ASP A 197 10.34 -6.38 15.93
C ASP A 197 10.78 -4.93 15.73
N LYS A 198 11.47 -4.40 16.74
CA LYS A 198 11.94 -3.01 16.72
C LYS A 198 13.07 -2.77 15.72
N VAL A 199 13.89 -3.78 15.45
CA VAL A 199 15.03 -3.67 14.54
C VAL A 199 14.54 -3.73 13.10
N ARG A 200 13.65 -4.68 12.80
CA ARG A 200 13.03 -4.82 11.48
C ARG A 200 11.92 -3.82 11.23
N GLN A 201 11.41 -3.16 12.27
CA GLN A 201 10.30 -2.21 12.21
C GLN A 201 9.03 -2.86 11.66
N THR A 202 8.61 -3.95 12.30
CA THR A 202 7.46 -4.77 11.84
C THR A 202 6.62 -5.27 13.00
N VAL A 203 5.36 -5.60 12.68
CA VAL A 203 4.45 -6.34 13.54
C VAL A 203 3.99 -7.59 12.80
N LYS A 204 4.11 -8.75 13.47
CA LYS A 204 3.62 -10.04 12.98
C LYS A 204 2.52 -10.56 13.90
N ALA A 205 1.44 -11.08 13.33
CA ALA A 205 0.33 -11.67 14.05
C ALA A 205 0.29 -13.18 13.79
N PHE A 206 0.20 -13.98 14.86
CA PHE A 206 0.29 -15.44 14.78
C PHE A 206 -0.93 -16.15 15.32
N GLY A 207 -1.29 -17.26 14.67
CA GLY A 207 -2.31 -18.21 15.11
C GLY A 207 -1.84 -19.12 16.24
N ALA A 208 -2.75 -19.91 16.78
CA ALA A 208 -2.48 -20.82 17.89
C ALA A 208 -1.52 -21.97 17.52
N ASP A 209 -1.47 -22.32 16.24
CA ASP A 209 -0.56 -23.30 15.63
C ASP A 209 0.81 -22.69 15.27
N GLY A 210 1.01 -21.39 15.50
CA GLY A 210 2.22 -20.68 15.13
C GLY A 210 2.25 -20.19 13.68
N ALA A 211 1.17 -20.35 12.90
CA ALA A 211 1.08 -19.80 11.56
C ALA A 211 1.13 -18.27 11.57
N LEU A 212 1.88 -17.67 10.64
CA LEU A 212 1.87 -16.23 10.42
C LEU A 212 0.58 -15.84 9.69
N LEU A 213 -0.31 -15.13 10.38
CA LEU A 213 -1.64 -14.76 9.88
C LEU A 213 -1.65 -13.39 9.22
N ALA A 214 -0.82 -12.47 9.71
CA ALA A 214 -0.69 -11.13 9.15
C ALA A 214 0.67 -10.52 9.45
N PHE A 215 1.10 -9.63 8.58
CA PHE A 215 2.32 -8.86 8.66
C PHE A 215 2.02 -7.39 8.37
N TYR A 216 2.62 -6.49 9.16
CA TYR A 216 2.53 -5.05 8.97
C TYR A 216 3.90 -4.40 9.17
N PRO A 217 4.32 -3.44 8.31
CA PRO A 217 5.38 -2.53 8.66
C PRO A 217 4.95 -1.67 9.86
N ALA A 218 5.90 -1.25 10.68
CA ALA A 218 5.60 -0.50 11.89
C ALA A 218 6.67 0.55 12.23
N SER A 219 6.21 1.75 12.54
CA SER A 219 7.05 2.77 13.16
C SER A 219 7.13 2.52 14.67
N VAL A 220 8.34 2.24 15.16
CA VAL A 220 8.62 2.04 16.59
C VAL A 220 9.34 3.25 17.18
N GLY A 221 9.32 3.38 18.51
CA GLY A 221 9.99 4.46 19.22
C GLY A 221 11.48 4.52 18.89
N SER A 222 12.00 5.73 18.72
CA SER A 222 13.40 5.99 18.41
C SER A 222 14.33 5.57 19.55
N GLU A 223 15.65 5.57 19.32
CA GLU A 223 16.63 5.34 20.37
C GLU A 223 16.49 6.34 21.53
N GLU A 224 16.17 7.60 21.23
CA GLU A 224 15.92 8.64 22.23
C GLU A 224 14.64 8.41 23.05
N LYS A 225 13.65 7.73 22.46
CA LYS A 225 12.32 7.48 23.05
C LYS A 225 11.88 6.03 22.77
N PRO A 226 12.55 5.04 23.38
CA PRO A 226 12.43 3.66 22.97
C PRO A 226 11.07 3.06 23.35
N THR A 227 10.48 2.29 22.44
CA THR A 227 9.36 1.40 22.80
C THR A 227 9.82 0.39 23.86
N PRO A 228 9.06 0.13 24.93
CA PRO A 228 9.36 -0.91 25.91
C PRO A 228 9.52 -2.29 25.26
N SER A 229 10.39 -3.13 25.83
CA SER A 229 10.59 -4.52 25.39
C SER A 229 10.09 -5.48 26.47
N GLY A 230 9.56 -6.64 26.06
CA GLY A 230 9.09 -7.69 26.96
C GLY A 230 7.82 -8.37 26.48
N VAL A 231 7.28 -9.25 27.30
CA VAL A 231 5.98 -9.89 27.04
C VAL A 231 4.88 -9.04 27.67
N LEU A 232 3.98 -8.55 26.82
CA LEU A 232 2.85 -7.72 27.22
C LEU A 232 1.54 -8.42 26.84
N LYS A 233 0.46 -8.05 27.54
CA LYS A 233 -0.89 -8.53 27.26
C LYS A 233 -1.73 -7.40 26.68
N VAL A 234 -2.40 -7.65 25.56
CA VAL A 234 -3.43 -6.74 25.05
C VAL A 234 -4.62 -6.74 26.02
N THR A 235 -4.94 -5.59 26.60
CA THR A 235 -6.01 -5.45 27.60
C THR A 235 -7.26 -4.75 27.06
N SER A 236 -7.12 -3.92 26.04
CA SER A 236 -8.23 -3.22 25.39
C SER A 236 -7.87 -2.82 23.97
N ILE A 237 -8.91 -2.57 23.15
CA ILE A 237 -8.82 -2.05 21.79
C ILE A 237 -9.79 -0.88 21.71
N HIS A 238 -9.31 0.27 21.25
CA HIS A 238 -10.11 1.48 21.11
C HIS A 238 -10.01 1.99 19.67
N ALA A 239 -11.10 1.90 18.92
CA ALA A 239 -11.18 2.51 17.59
C ALA A 239 -11.27 4.04 17.73
N ASN A 240 -10.50 4.78 16.91
CA ASN A 240 -10.42 6.24 16.93
C ASN A 240 -10.18 6.80 18.36
N PRO A 241 -9.08 6.40 19.03
CA PRO A 241 -8.83 6.82 20.40
C PRO A 241 -8.56 8.33 20.48
N VAL A 242 -8.91 8.94 21.61
CA VAL A 242 -8.44 10.31 21.90
C VAL A 242 -6.94 10.31 22.13
N TYR A 243 -6.25 11.36 21.67
CA TYR A 243 -4.83 11.53 21.96
C TYR A 243 -4.63 12.54 23.09
N ARG A 244 -4.02 12.11 24.19
CA ARG A 244 -3.64 13.01 25.29
C ARG A 244 -2.16 13.38 25.17
N TYR A 245 -1.88 14.64 24.88
CA TYR A 245 -0.52 15.17 24.90
C TYR A 245 -0.05 15.39 26.34
N ASP A 246 1.14 14.87 26.66
CA ASP A 246 1.88 15.18 27.88
C ASP A 246 3.13 16.04 27.55
N PRO A 247 3.22 17.28 28.07
CA PRO A 247 4.34 18.17 27.82
C PRO A 247 5.71 17.63 28.26
N ASN A 248 5.76 16.61 29.13
CA ASN A 248 7.00 15.98 29.57
C ASN A 248 7.76 15.29 28.42
N TYR A 249 7.06 14.86 27.36
CA TYR A 249 7.69 14.25 26.19
C TYR A 249 8.40 15.25 25.25
N LYS A 250 8.17 16.56 25.44
CA LYS A 250 8.83 17.65 24.71
C LYS A 250 8.87 17.39 23.20
N PHE A 251 7.71 17.19 22.59
CA PHE A 251 7.62 16.92 21.15
C PHE A 251 8.15 18.11 20.35
N LYS A 252 8.96 17.80 19.32
CA LYS A 252 9.50 18.82 18.42
C LYS A 252 8.34 19.59 17.80
N GLY A 253 8.38 20.92 17.89
CA GLY A 253 7.35 21.80 17.33
C GLY A 253 6.17 22.11 18.26
N VAL A 254 5.97 21.37 19.36
CA VAL A 254 4.91 21.62 20.34
C VAL A 254 5.43 22.51 21.46
N LYS A 255 4.80 23.68 21.65
CA LYS A 255 5.20 24.70 22.63
C LYS A 255 4.38 24.65 23.92
N SER A 256 3.26 23.94 23.93
CA SER A 256 2.41 23.85 25.11
C SER A 256 3.16 23.26 26.32
N LYS A 257 3.09 23.97 27.44
CA LYS A 257 3.57 23.51 28.76
C LYS A 257 2.47 22.85 29.60
N LYS A 258 1.24 22.83 29.09
CA LYS A 258 0.08 22.20 29.75
C LYS A 258 -0.39 21.00 28.93
N PRO A 259 -0.82 19.90 29.57
CA PRO A 259 -1.42 18.79 28.85
C PRO A 259 -2.72 19.24 28.17
N PHE A 260 -3.04 18.62 27.04
CA PHE A 260 -4.31 18.81 26.34
C PHE A 260 -4.71 17.50 25.65
N THR A 261 -5.99 17.40 25.31
CA THR A 261 -6.56 16.25 24.62
C THR A 261 -6.99 16.66 23.22
N ILE A 262 -6.67 15.82 22.24
CA ILE A 262 -7.15 15.91 20.87
C ILE A 262 -8.27 14.86 20.73
N ALA A 263 -9.40 15.27 20.15
CA ALA A 263 -10.51 14.37 19.89
C ALA A 263 -10.07 13.22 18.97
N GLY A 264 -10.65 12.03 19.16
CA GLY A 264 -10.38 10.91 18.27
C GLY A 264 -10.94 11.14 16.88
N GLY A 265 -10.42 10.41 15.92
CA GLY A 265 -10.86 10.41 14.54
C GLY A 265 -9.90 9.60 13.69
N PRO A 266 -10.19 9.47 12.39
CA PRO A 266 -9.33 8.73 11.48
C PRO A 266 -8.02 9.46 11.13
N ASN A 267 -7.94 10.79 11.33
CA ASN A 267 -6.70 11.57 11.23
C ASN A 267 -5.98 11.71 12.57
#